data_AF-A0A6V7XSC7-F1
#
_entry.id   AF-A0A6V7XSC7-F1
#
_cell.length_a   1.000
_cell.length_b   1.000
_cell.length_c   1.000
_cell.angle_alpha   90.00
_cell.angle_beta   90.00
_cell.angle_gamma   90.00
#
_symmetry.space_group_name_H-M   'P 1'
#
loop_
_entity.id
_entity.type
_entity.pdbx_description
1 polymer ?
#
loop_
_entity_poly.entity_id
_entity_poly.type
_entity_poly.pdbx_seq_one_letter_code
_entity_poly.pdbx_strand_id
1 'polypeptide(L)'
;MQVGKRCIVRTSGQKPRFAKIAYIGPTHFDAKQEASRPNNWVGVIYENPEGKNDGSLDGKRYFTCRPNYGGFVLPTSIEVLEEDGHFVNDQNDNEQIEEI
;
A
#
# COMPACT_ATOMS: atom_id res chain seq x y z
N MET A 1 -6.10 -2.03 -7.04
CA MET A 1 -5.55 -2.17 -5.66
C MET A 1 -6.44 -3.07 -4.80
N GLN A 2 -5.99 -4.27 -4.41
CA GLN A 2 -6.79 -5.27 -3.68
C GLN A 2 -5.95 -6.00 -2.62
N VAL A 3 -6.56 -6.37 -1.48
CA VAL A 3 -5.91 -7.20 -0.45
C VAL A 3 -5.43 -8.53 -1.07
N GLY A 4 -4.22 -8.95 -0.70
CA GLY A 4 -3.57 -10.16 -1.20
C GLY A 4 -2.66 -9.93 -2.41
N LYS A 5 -2.84 -8.85 -3.18
CA LYS A 5 -1.96 -8.54 -4.32
C LYS A 5 -0.58 -8.10 -3.85
N ARG A 6 0.44 -8.47 -4.63
CA ARG A 6 1.81 -7.96 -4.43
C ARG A 6 1.87 -6.50 -4.89
N CYS A 7 2.74 -5.74 -4.26
CA CYS A 7 2.93 -4.34 -4.59
C CYS A 7 4.36 -3.88 -4.29
N ILE A 8 4.73 -2.75 -4.86
CA ILE A 8 5.90 -1.97 -4.49
C ILE A 8 5.43 -0.74 -3.71
N VAL A 9 6.06 -0.50 -2.57
CA VAL A 9 5.85 0.69 -1.76
C VAL A 9 6.92 1.73 -2.11
N ARG A 10 6.49 2.90 -2.58
CA ARG A 10 7.35 4.05 -2.89
C ARG A 10 7.04 5.21 -1.96
N THR A 11 8.00 5.52 -1.08
CA THR A 11 7.94 6.68 -0.18
C THR A 11 9.13 7.59 -0.46
N SER A 12 8.93 8.91 -0.39
CA SER A 12 9.98 9.90 -0.67
C SER A 12 11.26 9.61 0.13
N GLY A 13 12.41 9.69 -0.55
CA GLY A 13 13.73 9.49 0.06
C GLY A 13 14.04 8.06 0.50
N GLN A 14 13.27 7.06 0.06
CA GLN A 14 13.48 5.65 0.40
C GLN A 14 13.56 4.80 -0.87
N LYS A 15 14.35 3.73 -0.83
CA LYS A 15 14.35 2.72 -1.89
C LYS A 15 12.96 2.05 -2.03
N PRO A 16 12.59 1.56 -3.21
CA PRO A 16 11.38 0.77 -3.38
C PRO A 16 11.40 -0.48 -2.49
N ARG A 17 10.25 -0.82 -1.89
CA ARG A 17 10.11 -1.98 -1.00
C ARG A 17 9.00 -2.90 -1.48
N PHE A 18 9.32 -4.18 -1.66
CA PHE A 18 8.33 -5.19 -2.05
C PHE A 18 7.47 -5.59 -0.86
N ALA A 19 6.17 -5.73 -1.12
CA ALA A 19 5.19 -6.04 -0.10
C ALA A 19 3.96 -6.75 -0.67
N LYS A 20 3.08 -7.18 0.23
CA LYS A 20 1.72 -7.63 -0.07
C LYS A 20 0.71 -6.73 0.62
N ILE A 21 -0.37 -6.37 -0.08
CA ILE A 21 -1.48 -5.62 0.51
C ILE A 21 -2.21 -6.52 1.51
N ALA A 22 -2.39 -6.05 2.74
CA ALA A 22 -3.01 -6.78 3.83
C ALA A 22 -4.26 -6.08 4.41
N TYR A 23 -4.41 -4.78 4.17
CA TYR A 23 -5.56 -4.01 4.61
C TYR A 23 -5.78 -2.80 3.68
N ILE A 24 -7.02 -2.44 3.41
CA ILE A 24 -7.40 -1.20 2.72
C ILE A 24 -8.56 -0.62 3.52
N GLY A 25 -8.43 0.59 4.05
CA GLY A 25 -9.49 1.23 4.80
C GLY A 25 -9.03 2.30 5.79
N PRO A 26 -9.97 2.82 6.58
CA PRO A 26 -9.67 3.82 7.61
C PRO A 26 -8.90 3.21 8.79
N THR A 27 -8.07 4.02 9.44
CA THR A 27 -7.44 3.65 10.71
C THR A 27 -8.02 4.47 11.86
N HIS A 28 -8.09 3.88 13.05
CA HIS A 28 -8.55 4.56 14.27
C HIS A 28 -7.63 5.73 14.68
N PHE A 29 -6.38 5.75 14.22
CA PHE A 29 -5.43 6.83 14.47
C PHE A 29 -5.79 8.09 13.67
N ASP A 30 -6.41 7.91 12.49
CA ASP A 30 -6.79 9.01 11.62
C ASP A 30 -8.14 9.63 11.98
N ALA A 31 -9.03 8.88 12.66
CA ALA A 31 -10.28 9.41 13.19
C ALA A 31 -10.09 10.52 14.24
N LYS A 32 -8.86 10.72 14.74
CA LYS A 32 -8.49 11.78 15.69
C LYS A 32 -7.73 12.96 15.06
N GLN A 33 -7.40 12.92 13.77
CA GLN A 33 -6.71 14.01 13.08
C GLN A 33 -7.61 14.72 12.07
N GLU A 34 -7.25 15.96 11.78
CA GLU A 34 -7.99 16.92 10.96
C GLU A 34 -8.59 16.36 9.67
N ALA A 35 -9.69 16.96 9.22
CA ALA A 35 -10.36 16.70 7.94
C ALA A 35 -9.45 16.75 6.70
N SER A 36 -8.22 17.25 6.84
CA SER A 36 -7.20 17.36 5.80
C SER A 36 -6.37 16.09 5.57
N ARG A 37 -6.49 15.05 6.43
CA ARG A 37 -5.76 13.79 6.24
C ARG A 37 -6.57 12.78 5.40
N PRO A 38 -5.89 12.02 4.52
CA PRO A 38 -6.55 11.00 3.72
C PRO A 38 -7.10 9.88 4.60
N ASN A 39 -8.42 9.80 4.68
CA ASN A 39 -9.19 8.82 5.47
C ASN A 39 -8.97 7.34 5.07
N ASN A 40 -8.11 7.07 4.10
CA ASN A 40 -7.90 5.74 3.55
C ASN A 40 -6.42 5.38 3.57
N TRP A 41 -6.09 4.32 4.30
CA TRP A 41 -4.75 3.79 4.45
C TRP A 41 -4.66 2.42 3.80
N VAL A 42 -3.45 2.08 3.35
CA VAL A 42 -3.11 0.73 2.90
C VAL A 42 -2.16 0.11 3.90
N GLY A 43 -2.63 -0.95 4.56
CA GLY A 43 -1.80 -1.82 5.37
C GLY A 43 -1.07 -2.81 4.48
N VAL A 44 0.25 -2.89 4.63
CA VAL A 44 1.13 -3.75 3.82
C VAL A 44 1.99 -4.64 4.72
N ILE A 45 2.34 -5.81 4.20
CA ILE A 45 3.34 -6.72 4.78
C ILE A 45 4.55 -6.73 3.86
N TYR A 46 5.66 -6.15 4.30
CA TYR A 46 6.92 -6.13 3.55
C TYR A 46 7.52 -7.53 3.43
N GLU A 47 8.33 -7.77 2.41
CA GLU A 47 9.08 -9.03 2.27
C GLU A 47 10.28 -9.10 3.23
N ASN A 48 10.81 -7.94 3.64
CA ASN A 48 11.94 -7.75 4.55
C ASN A 48 11.51 -6.96 5.81
N PRO A 49 12.30 -6.93 6.91
CA PRO A 49 11.97 -6.20 8.14
C PRO A 49 12.14 -4.66 7.99
N GLU A 50 11.40 -4.09 7.04
CA GLU A 50 11.45 -2.67 6.65
C GLU A 50 10.17 -1.91 7.06
N GLY A 51 9.32 -2.56 7.85
CA GLY A 51 8.10 -2.02 8.43
C GLY A 51 8.29 -1.39 9.81
N LYS A 52 7.18 -0.91 10.36
CA LYS A 52 7.12 -0.18 11.64
C LYS A 52 6.28 -0.88 12.70
N ASN A 53 5.49 -1.87 12.31
CA ASN A 53 4.55 -2.56 13.19
C ASN A 53 4.42 -4.04 12.81
N ASP A 54 3.54 -4.74 13.51
CA ASP A 54 3.22 -6.15 13.33
C ASP A 54 1.79 -6.36 12.77
N GLY A 55 1.21 -5.30 12.19
CA GLY A 55 -0.19 -5.23 11.75
C GLY A 55 -1.17 -4.68 12.79
N SER A 56 -0.67 -4.26 13.95
CA SER A 56 -1.44 -3.46 14.92
C SER A 56 -0.95 -2.01 15.00
N LEU A 57 -1.85 -1.10 15.38
CA LEU A 57 -1.56 0.28 15.77
C LEU A 57 -2.24 0.51 17.13
N ASP A 58 -1.54 1.05 18.12
CA ASP A 58 -2.04 1.35 19.47
C ASP A 58 -2.96 0.25 20.07
N GLY A 59 -2.56 -1.01 19.91
CA GLY A 59 -3.31 -2.17 20.43
C GLY A 59 -4.47 -2.66 19.56
N LYS A 60 -4.91 -1.90 18.55
CA LYS A 60 -5.91 -2.34 17.58
C LYS A 60 -5.25 -3.06 16.40
N ARG A 61 -5.70 -4.30 16.13
CA ARG A 61 -5.20 -5.13 15.02
C ARG A 61 -6.01 -4.94 13.74
N TYR A 62 -5.30 -4.85 12.62
CA TYR A 62 -5.88 -4.79 11.27
C TYR A 62 -5.47 -5.98 10.41
N PHE A 63 -4.23 -6.44 10.57
CA PHE A 63 -3.68 -7.63 9.95
C PHE A 63 -2.62 -8.26 10.86
N THR A 64 -2.05 -9.40 10.47
CA THR A 64 -1.02 -10.10 11.26
C THR A 64 0.23 -10.33 10.41
N CYS A 65 1.38 -9.96 10.96
CA CYS A 65 2.69 -10.27 10.39
C CYS A 65 3.77 -10.28 11.49
N ARG A 66 5.02 -10.57 11.10
CA ARG A 66 6.17 -10.51 12.01
C ARG A 66 6.42 -9.06 12.47
N PRO A 67 7.02 -8.86 13.67
CA PRO A 67 7.45 -7.53 14.11
C PRO A 67 8.37 -6.86 13.08
N ASN A 68 8.14 -5.58 12.79
CA ASN A 68 8.84 -4.79 11.78
C ASN A 68 8.57 -5.20 10.32
N TYR A 69 7.51 -5.96 10.03
CA TYR A 69 7.10 -6.26 8.65
C TYR A 69 5.83 -5.53 8.23
N GLY A 70 5.05 -4.99 9.17
CA GLY A 70 3.83 -4.27 8.88
C GLY A 70 4.10 -2.79 8.64
N GLY A 71 3.40 -2.21 7.67
CA GLY A 71 3.38 -0.77 7.42
C GLY A 71 1.99 -0.27 7.09
N PHE A 72 1.70 0.98 7.41
CA PHE A 72 0.56 1.71 6.88
C PHE A 72 1.09 2.87 6.02
N VAL A 73 0.64 2.94 4.77
CA VAL A 73 1.04 3.96 3.79
C VAL A 73 -0.17 4.53 3.09
N LEU A 74 0.02 5.64 2.39
CA LEU A 74 -1.03 6.22 1.55
C LEU A 74 -1.25 5.37 0.30
N PRO A 75 -2.49 5.33 -0.25
CA PRO A 75 -2.75 4.68 -1.53
C PRO A 75 -1.81 5.14 -2.65
N THR A 76 -1.44 6.42 -2.67
CA THR A 76 -0.52 7.00 -3.65
C THR A 76 0.92 6.48 -3.55
N SER A 77 1.27 5.76 -2.48
CA SER A 77 2.57 5.11 -2.31
C SER A 77 2.59 3.67 -2.82
N ILE A 78 1.47 3.14 -3.36
CA ILE A 78 1.32 1.75 -3.77
C ILE A 78 1.33 1.62 -5.28
N GLU A 79 2.24 0.80 -5.79
CA GLU A 79 2.27 0.32 -7.17
C GLU A 79 1.93 -1.18 -7.16
N VAL A 80 0.78 -1.58 -7.71
CA VAL A 80 0.32 -2.98 -7.70
C VAL A 80 1.04 -3.78 -8.78
N LEU A 81 1.47 -4.99 -8.45
CA LEU A 81 2.06 -5.94 -9.39
C LEU A 81 0.99 -6.91 -9.89
N GLU A 82 0.92 -7.14 -11.21
CA GLU A 82 0.08 -8.19 -11.79
C GLU A 82 0.71 -9.59 -11.65
N GLU A 83 -0.11 -10.62 -11.87
CA GLU A 83 0.28 -12.03 -11.72
C GLU A 83 1.32 -12.49 -12.75
N ASP A 84 1.39 -11.82 -13.90
CA ASP A 84 2.37 -12.04 -14.97
C ASP A 84 3.63 -11.15 -14.85
N GLY A 85 3.70 -10.30 -13.83
CA GLY A 85 4.83 -9.40 -13.60
C GLY A 85 4.77 -8.08 -14.38
N HIS A 86 3.66 -7.76 -15.06
CA HIS A 86 3.45 -6.44 -15.64
C HIS A 86 2.98 -5.42 -14.59
N PHE A 87 3.39 -4.16 -14.75
CA PHE A 87 3.00 -3.04 -13.90
C PHE A 87 1.72 -2.40 -14.44
N VAL A 88 0.73 -2.15 -13.58
CA VAL A 88 -0.45 -1.37 -13.96
C VAL A 88 -0.09 0.12 -13.93
N ASN A 89 -0.03 0.76 -15.10
CA ASN A 89 0.09 2.20 -15.19
C ASN A 89 -1.33 2.81 -15.12
N ASP A 90 -1.85 3.07 -13.92
CA ASP A 90 -3.18 3.68 -13.73
C ASP A 90 -3.15 5.21 -13.93
N GLN A 91 -2.53 5.66 -15.02
CA GLN A 91 -2.56 7.05 -15.47
C GLN A 91 -2.90 7.10 -16.97
N ASN A 92 -4.21 7.04 -17.28
CA ASN A 92 -4.84 7.48 -18.53
C ASN A 92 -4.16 7.07 -19.86
N ASP A 93 -4.47 5.88 -20.36
CA ASP A 93 -4.26 5.54 -21.78
C ASP A 93 -5.57 5.69 -22.55
N ASN A 94 -5.96 6.94 -22.82
CA ASN A 94 -6.76 7.26 -23.99
C ASN A 94 -5.80 7.47 -25.16
N GLU A 95 -5.35 6.39 -25.80
CA GLU A 95 -4.72 6.48 -27.11
C GLU A 95 -5.41 5.50 -28.07
N GLN A 96 -6.17 6.11 -28.96
CA GLN A 96 -6.86 5.54 -30.11
C GLN A 96 -5.79 5.05 -31.10
N ILE A 97 -5.69 3.74 -31.32
CA ILE A 97 -4.84 3.19 -32.37
C ILE A 97 -5.62 3.28 -33.69
N GLU A 98 -5.24 4.22 -34.56
CA GLU A 98 -5.42 4.07 -36.00
C GLU A 98 -4.20 3.33 -36.55
N GLU A 99 -4.38 2.07 -36.98
CA GLU A 99 -3.39 1.34 -37.78
C GLU A 99 -3.47 1.83 -39.24
N ILE A 100 -2.28 2.10 -39.81
CA ILE A 100 -2.04 2.44 -41.22
C ILE A 100 -2.16 1.18 -42.09
#